data_AF-A0A2N6UHS6-F1
#
_entry.id   AF-A0A2N6UHS6-F1
#
_cell.length_a   1.000
_cell.length_b   1.000
_cell.length_c   1.000
_cell.angle_alpha   90.00
_cell.angle_beta   90.00
_cell.angle_gamma   90.00
#
_symmetry.space_group_name_H-M   'P 1'
#
loop_
_entity.id
_entity.type
_entity.pdbx_description
1 polymer ?
#
loop_
_entity_poly.entity_id
_entity_poly.type
_entity_poly.pdbx_seq_one_letter_code
_entity_poly.pdbx_strand_id
1 'polypeptide(L)'
;MMFSVFNIETLIFKINRIDFSDKINYICDKNGSGKTLFLDSLYFDDKVRIEPHIDKKDIIYLSQHFSFYERIKVKDFVEFFDQINNENLLEKIRKNSYINNFINENFDKTLYHLSGGEFKFLYLILLLFTDKKLYLLDEPFNELDKEKAEYIANLIKDLNKNGKKIIITNHYDLGLFEEKDMKKIRLLDHTV
;
A
#
# COMPACT_ATOMS: atom_id res chain seq x y z
N MET A 1 -6.86 -13.19 21.34
CA MET A 1 -5.92 -12.71 20.30
C MET A 1 -5.17 -11.50 20.84
N MET A 2 -3.85 -11.52 20.82
CA MET A 2 -3.01 -10.45 21.39
C MET A 2 -2.80 -9.36 20.33
N PHE A 3 -3.33 -8.16 20.56
CA PHE A 3 -3.10 -7.01 19.67
C PHE A 3 -1.78 -6.33 20.02
N SER A 4 -1.04 -5.85 19.02
CA SER A 4 -0.04 -4.81 19.27
C SER A 4 -0.71 -3.45 19.27
N VAL A 5 -0.29 -2.58 20.19
CA VAL A 5 -0.90 -1.29 20.43
C VAL A 5 0.16 -0.21 20.24
N PHE A 6 -0.10 0.75 19.34
CA PHE A 6 0.74 1.94 19.18
C PHE A 6 -0.02 3.18 19.64
N ASN A 7 0.69 4.09 20.28
CA ASN A 7 0.16 5.35 20.74
C ASN A 7 0.72 6.47 19.86
N ILE A 8 -0.16 7.23 19.22
CA ILE A 8 0.22 8.24 18.21
C ILE A 8 0.96 9.42 18.84
N GLU A 9 0.48 9.94 19.98
CA GLU A 9 1.20 10.99 20.72
C GLU A 9 2.58 10.50 21.19
N THR A 10 2.68 9.24 21.61
CA THR A 10 3.97 8.67 22.03
C THR A 10 4.89 8.45 20.84
N LEU A 11 4.37 8.13 19.65
CA LEU A 11 5.13 8.05 18.40
C LEU A 11 5.73 9.41 18.01
N ILE A 12 4.93 10.47 18.12
CA ILE A 12 5.31 11.83 17.74
C ILE A 12 6.24 12.46 18.80
N PHE A 13 6.10 12.09 20.08
CA PHE A 13 6.77 12.80 21.18
C PHE A 13 7.70 11.99 22.10
N LYS A 14 7.63 10.66 22.18
CA LYS A 14 8.30 9.90 23.26
C LYS A 14 9.05 8.61 22.86
N ILE A 15 8.67 7.88 21.80
CA ILE A 15 9.38 6.66 21.36
C ILE A 15 9.41 6.57 19.82
N ASN A 16 10.63 6.69 19.27
CA ASN A 16 10.93 6.81 17.84
C ASN A 16 11.24 5.48 17.15
N ARG A 17 10.87 4.34 17.73
CA ARG A 17 11.21 3.01 17.19
C ARG A 17 9.99 2.12 17.13
N ILE A 18 9.71 1.62 15.92
CA ILE A 18 8.58 0.75 15.68
C ILE A 18 9.08 -0.54 15.04
N ASP A 19 8.79 -1.64 15.73
CA ASP A 19 9.04 -2.99 15.22
C ASP A 19 7.73 -3.61 14.73
N PHE A 20 7.79 -4.09 13.50
CA PHE A 20 6.68 -4.70 12.78
C PHE A 20 7.01 -6.16 12.56
N SER A 21 6.01 -7.04 12.71
CA SER A 21 6.22 -8.46 12.48
C SER A 21 6.51 -8.78 11.02
N ASP A 22 7.05 -9.97 10.78
CA ASP A 22 7.23 -10.52 9.44
C ASP A 22 5.91 -10.86 8.72
N LYS A 23 4.80 -10.97 9.47
CA LYS A 23 3.45 -11.08 8.92
C LYS A 23 2.96 -9.73 8.37
N ILE A 24 1.86 -9.75 7.62
CA ILE A 24 1.17 -8.53 7.20
C ILE A 24 0.69 -7.76 8.44
N ASN A 25 1.17 -6.53 8.62
CA ASN A 25 0.84 -5.67 9.76
C ASN A 25 -0.46 -4.91 9.43
N TYR A 26 -1.59 -5.35 9.97
CA TYR A 26 -2.91 -4.87 9.58
C TYR A 26 -3.51 -3.97 10.67
N ILE A 27 -3.62 -2.67 10.37
CA ILE A 27 -4.21 -1.65 11.25
C ILE A 27 -5.68 -1.48 10.89
N CYS A 28 -6.56 -1.86 11.81
CA CYS A 28 -8.00 -1.89 11.58
C CYS A 28 -8.73 -1.08 12.64
N ASP A 29 -8.94 0.20 12.36
CA ASP A 29 -9.54 1.15 13.29
C ASP A 29 -10.47 2.14 12.57
N LYS A 30 -11.36 2.77 13.34
CA LYS A 30 -12.37 3.71 12.82
C LYS A 30 -11.75 4.88 12.04
N ASN A 31 -12.55 5.55 11.23
CA ASN A 31 -12.17 6.84 10.67
C ASN A 31 -11.78 7.85 11.75
N GLY A 32 -10.74 8.64 11.47
CA GLY A 32 -10.21 9.63 12.42
C GLY A 32 -9.30 9.08 13.52
N SER A 33 -8.99 7.78 13.54
CA SER A 33 -8.07 7.16 14.52
C SER A 33 -6.57 7.41 14.26
N GLY A 34 -6.24 8.34 13.37
CA GLY A 34 -4.85 8.65 13.04
C GLY A 34 -4.09 7.62 12.20
N LYS A 35 -4.77 6.71 11.47
CA LYS A 35 -4.13 5.73 10.57
C LYS A 35 -3.24 6.38 9.50
N THR A 36 -3.79 7.38 8.79
CA THR A 36 -3.05 8.14 7.78
C THR A 36 -1.89 8.89 8.43
N LEU A 37 -2.13 9.59 9.55
CA LEU A 37 -1.08 10.27 10.31
C LEU A 37 0.04 9.32 10.75
N PHE A 38 -0.30 8.08 11.15
CA PHE A 38 0.67 7.06 11.51
C PHE A 38 1.53 6.67 10.30
N LEU A 39 0.93 6.37 9.15
CA LEU A 39 1.70 6.06 7.93
C LEU A 39 2.52 7.25 7.42
N ASP A 40 1.95 8.46 7.47
CA ASP A 40 2.66 9.71 7.14
C ASP A 40 3.86 9.91 8.05
N SER A 41 3.73 9.64 9.35
CA SER A 41 4.84 9.74 10.30
C SER A 41 5.96 8.76 9.95
N LEU A 42 5.61 7.52 9.58
CA LEU A 42 6.58 6.53 9.13
C LEU A 42 7.33 6.96 7.85
N TYR A 43 6.66 7.66 6.94
CA TYR A 43 7.21 8.00 5.63
C TYR A 43 7.87 9.39 5.57
N PHE A 44 7.34 10.40 6.23
CA PHE A 44 7.81 11.78 6.13
C PHE A 44 8.60 12.28 7.35
N ASP A 45 8.41 11.70 8.55
CA ASP A 45 9.14 12.13 9.74
C ASP A 45 10.41 11.31 9.94
N ASP A 46 11.57 11.92 9.66
CA ASP A 46 12.89 11.29 9.88
C ASP A 46 13.19 11.00 11.36
N LYS A 47 12.41 11.55 12.28
CA LYS A 47 12.51 11.21 13.70
C LYS A 47 11.94 9.83 13.97
N VAL A 48 10.97 9.35 13.19
CA VAL A 48 10.35 8.03 13.37
C VAL A 48 11.15 6.97 12.61
N ARG A 49 11.70 5.99 13.33
CA ARG A 49 12.54 4.93 12.76
C ARG A 49 11.83 3.59 12.78
N ILE A 50 11.85 2.93 11.62
CA ILE A 50 11.38 1.56 11.44
C ILE A 50 12.57 0.64 11.69
N GLU A 51 12.35 -0.43 12.46
CA GLU A 51 13.39 -1.45 12.70
C GLU A 51 13.09 -2.76 11.93
N PRO A 52 14.12 -3.37 11.28
CA PRO A 52 15.44 -2.78 11.01
C PRO A 52 15.33 -1.54 10.11
N HIS A 53 16.33 -0.64 10.15
CA HIS A 53 16.34 0.58 9.32
C HIS A 53 16.07 0.30 7.84
N ILE A 54 15.15 1.06 7.24
CA ILE A 54 14.80 1.00 5.81
C ILE A 54 14.95 2.40 5.23
N ASP A 55 15.80 2.55 4.21
CA ASP A 55 15.95 3.81 3.50
C ASP A 55 14.66 4.17 2.77
N LYS A 56 14.30 5.46 2.72
CA LYS A 56 13.05 5.93 2.07
C LYS A 56 12.91 5.48 0.61
N LYS A 57 14.03 5.40 -0.14
CA LYS A 57 14.05 4.87 -1.52
C LYS A 57 13.61 3.40 -1.64
N ASP A 58 13.64 2.65 -0.53
CA ASP A 58 13.25 1.25 -0.42
C ASP A 58 11.82 1.10 0.17
N ILE A 59 11.06 2.18 0.24
CA ILE A 59 9.68 2.22 0.75
C ILE A 59 8.73 2.63 -0.39
N ILE A 60 7.67 1.85 -0.59
CA ILE A 60 6.46 2.30 -1.29
C ILE A 60 5.50 2.89 -0.28
N TYR A 61 4.94 4.07 -0.58
CA TYR A 61 3.82 4.63 0.17
C TYR A 61 2.64 4.94 -0.75
N LEU A 62 1.53 4.24 -0.53
CA LEU A 62 0.21 4.58 -1.05
C LEU A 62 -0.49 5.48 -0.01
N SER A 63 -0.59 6.76 -0.32
CA SER A 63 -1.42 7.70 0.44
C SER A 63 -2.89 7.61 0.00
N GLN A 64 -3.82 7.87 0.92
CA GLN A 64 -5.26 7.89 0.67
C GLN A 64 -5.66 9.00 -0.34
N HIS A 65 -4.91 10.10 -0.38
CA HIS A 65 -5.15 11.22 -1.30
C HIS A 65 -3.99 11.33 -2.30
N PHE A 66 -4.15 10.70 -3.46
CA PHE A 66 -3.21 10.87 -4.57
C PHE A 66 -3.92 11.52 -5.76
N SER A 67 -3.32 12.58 -6.30
CA SER A 67 -3.79 13.28 -7.49
C SER A 67 -2.89 12.95 -8.67
N PHE A 68 -3.47 12.88 -9.86
CA PHE A 68 -2.75 12.59 -11.09
C PHE A 68 -3.15 13.57 -12.18
N TYR A 69 -2.29 13.72 -13.18
CA TYR A 69 -2.64 14.50 -14.36
C TYR A 69 -3.53 13.65 -15.27
N GLU A 70 -4.83 13.93 -15.26
CA GLU A 70 -5.87 13.10 -15.88
C GLU A 70 -5.70 12.89 -17.41
N ARG A 71 -4.91 13.75 -18.06
CA ARG A 71 -4.66 13.70 -19.51
C ARG A 71 -3.50 12.79 -19.91
N ILE A 72 -2.73 12.24 -18.96
CA ILE A 72 -1.68 11.24 -19.26
C ILE A 72 -2.37 9.98 -19.78
N LYS A 73 -1.78 9.31 -20.78
CA LYS A 73 -2.28 8.00 -21.23
C LYS A 73 -1.83 6.89 -20.30
N VAL A 74 -2.61 5.81 -20.21
CA VAL A 74 -2.25 4.65 -19.41
C VAL A 74 -0.84 4.15 -19.75
N LYS A 75 -0.52 4.00 -21.04
CA LYS A 75 0.83 3.59 -21.45
C LYS A 75 1.94 4.52 -20.97
N ASP A 76 1.75 5.83 -21.10
CA ASP A 76 2.73 6.85 -20.71
C ASP A 76 2.91 6.84 -19.18
N PHE A 77 1.83 6.56 -18.44
CA PHE A 77 1.86 6.40 -16.99
C PHE A 77 2.63 5.16 -16.56
N VAL A 78 2.44 4.02 -17.24
CA VAL A 78 3.20 2.79 -16.97
C VAL A 78 4.69 2.99 -17.32
N GLU A 79 5.00 3.60 -18.46
CA GLU A 79 6.38 3.91 -18.87
C GLU A 79 7.07 4.87 -17.89
N PHE A 80 6.35 5.87 -17.38
CA PHE A 80 6.85 6.76 -16.35
C PHE A 80 7.25 6.02 -15.07
N PHE A 81 6.42 5.07 -14.62
CA PHE A 81 6.74 4.21 -13.48
C PHE A 81 7.96 3.32 -13.73
N ASP A 82 8.10 2.82 -14.94
CA ASP A 82 9.25 2.00 -15.36
C ASP A 82 10.56 2.77 -15.25
N GLN A 83 10.57 4.00 -15.78
CA GLN A 83 11.73 4.88 -15.80
C GLN A 83 12.16 5.33 -14.39
N ILE A 84 11.22 5.73 -13.54
CA ILE A 84 11.53 6.23 -12.20
C ILE A 84 12.08 5.13 -11.31
N ASN A 85 11.57 3.91 -11.45
CA ASN A 85 11.99 2.79 -10.60
C ASN A 85 13.19 2.04 -11.18
N ASN A 86 13.60 2.34 -12.42
CA ASN A 86 14.64 1.62 -13.16
C ASN A 86 14.36 0.10 -13.18
N GLU A 87 13.11 -0.24 -13.48
CA GLU A 87 12.62 -1.62 -13.57
C GLU A 87 12.13 -1.94 -14.98
N ASN A 88 11.62 -3.16 -15.19
CA ASN A 88 10.91 -3.56 -16.41
C ASN A 88 9.48 -4.01 -16.05
N LEU A 89 8.69 -3.09 -15.53
CA LEU A 89 7.30 -3.23 -15.12
C LEU A 89 6.43 -3.67 -16.30
N LEU A 90 6.65 -3.14 -17.51
CA LEU A 90 5.92 -3.56 -18.70
C LEU A 90 6.10 -5.05 -18.98
N GLU A 91 7.32 -5.59 -18.82
CA GLU A 91 7.57 -7.02 -18.97
C GLU A 91 6.87 -7.84 -17.86
N LYS A 92 6.92 -7.38 -16.60
CA LYS A 92 6.20 -8.02 -15.49
C LYS A 92 4.68 -8.05 -15.74
N ILE A 93 4.12 -6.93 -16.20
CA ILE A 93 2.70 -6.79 -16.58
C ILE A 93 2.35 -7.78 -17.68
N ARG A 94 3.15 -7.85 -18.75
CA ARG A 94 2.89 -8.75 -19.89
C ARG A 94 2.91 -10.23 -19.52
N LYS A 95 3.67 -10.62 -18.50
CA LYS A 95 3.69 -11.99 -17.96
C LYS A 95 2.44 -12.35 -17.16
N ASN A 96 1.66 -11.35 -16.73
CA ASN A 96 0.44 -11.54 -15.96
C ASN A 96 -0.79 -11.32 -16.85
N SER A 97 -1.45 -12.40 -17.27
CA SER A 97 -2.56 -12.33 -18.25
C SER A 97 -3.69 -11.40 -17.80
N TYR A 98 -4.06 -11.42 -16.52
CA TYR A 98 -5.13 -10.58 -15.98
C TYR A 98 -4.82 -9.09 -16.12
N ILE A 99 -3.64 -8.67 -15.65
CA ILE A 99 -3.21 -7.28 -15.71
C ILE A 99 -2.95 -6.88 -17.16
N ASN A 100 -2.30 -7.74 -17.95
CA ASN A 100 -2.02 -7.44 -19.35
C ASN A 100 -3.30 -7.18 -20.15
N ASN A 101 -4.36 -7.95 -19.92
CA ASN A 101 -5.66 -7.70 -20.54
C ASN A 101 -6.22 -6.33 -20.13
N PHE A 102 -6.24 -6.03 -18.83
CA PHE A 102 -6.69 -4.74 -18.31
C PHE A 102 -5.90 -3.56 -18.91
N ILE A 103 -4.58 -3.67 -19.00
CA ILE A 103 -3.71 -2.62 -19.58
C ILE A 103 -3.96 -2.47 -21.07
N ASN A 104 -4.09 -3.57 -21.82
CA ASN A 104 -4.34 -3.52 -23.26
C ASN A 104 -5.68 -2.87 -23.61
N GLU A 105 -6.74 -3.18 -22.83
CA GLU A 105 -8.07 -2.57 -23.01
C GLU A 105 -8.08 -1.06 -22.76
N ASN A 106 -7.12 -0.55 -21.99
CA ASN A 106 -7.04 0.84 -21.57
C ASN A 106 -5.81 1.57 -22.13
N PHE A 107 -4.99 0.91 -22.94
CA PHE A 107 -3.61 1.32 -23.26
C PHE A 107 -3.48 2.75 -23.79
N ASP A 108 -4.36 3.12 -24.74
CA ASP A 108 -4.39 4.44 -25.37
C ASP A 108 -5.37 5.43 -24.73
N LYS A 109 -6.15 4.98 -23.73
CA LYS A 109 -7.04 5.86 -22.97
C LYS A 109 -6.22 6.77 -22.07
N THR A 110 -6.72 7.98 -21.84
CA THR A 110 -6.19 8.84 -20.77
C THR A 110 -6.67 8.35 -19.41
N LEU A 111 -5.92 8.64 -18.35
CA LEU A 111 -6.28 8.27 -16.98
C LEU A 111 -7.67 8.79 -16.58
N TYR A 112 -8.10 9.93 -17.14
CA TYR A 112 -9.46 10.48 -17.02
C TYR A 112 -10.58 9.49 -17.35
N HIS A 113 -10.34 8.56 -18.28
CA HIS A 113 -11.35 7.62 -18.76
C HIS A 113 -11.44 6.36 -17.89
N LEU A 114 -10.59 6.22 -16.88
CA LEU A 114 -10.69 5.15 -15.90
C LEU A 114 -11.66 5.59 -14.79
N SER A 115 -12.50 4.67 -14.33
CA SER A 115 -13.20 4.86 -13.05
C SER A 115 -12.19 4.97 -11.89
N GLY A 116 -12.59 5.56 -10.76
CA GLY A 116 -11.73 5.67 -9.58
C GLY A 116 -11.15 4.31 -9.15
N GLY A 117 -11.98 3.27 -9.14
CA GLY A 117 -11.55 1.90 -8.84
C GLY A 117 -10.58 1.31 -9.87
N GLU A 118 -10.77 1.55 -11.18
CA GLU A 118 -9.82 1.11 -12.21
C GLU A 118 -8.48 1.84 -12.14
N PHE A 119 -8.52 3.15 -11.91
CA PHE A 119 -7.30 3.93 -11.73
C PHE A 119 -6.55 3.50 -10.47
N LYS A 120 -7.25 3.30 -9.36
CA LYS A 120 -6.64 2.79 -8.12
C LYS A 120 -6.06 1.39 -8.31
N PHE A 121 -6.75 0.52 -9.05
CA PHE A 121 -6.24 -0.78 -9.41
C PHE A 121 -4.94 -0.68 -10.22
N LEU A 122 -4.92 0.13 -11.29
CA LEU A 122 -3.71 0.40 -12.08
C LEU A 122 -2.55 0.87 -11.19
N TYR A 123 -2.82 1.86 -10.33
CA TYR A 123 -1.83 2.46 -9.46
C TYR A 123 -1.25 1.45 -8.47
N LEU A 124 -2.11 0.67 -7.81
CA LEU A 124 -1.69 -0.40 -6.90
C LEU A 124 -0.84 -1.46 -7.61
N ILE A 125 -1.21 -1.87 -8.82
CA ILE A 125 -0.40 -2.81 -9.60
C ILE A 125 1.01 -2.27 -9.82
N LEU A 126 1.14 -1.02 -10.26
CA LEU A 126 2.44 -0.41 -10.51
C LEU A 126 3.28 -0.31 -9.23
N LEU A 127 2.65 0.08 -8.12
CA LEU A 127 3.31 0.16 -6.81
C LEU A 127 3.77 -1.22 -6.32
N LEU A 128 2.91 -2.23 -6.38
CA LEU A 128 3.21 -3.59 -5.89
C LEU A 128 4.20 -4.33 -6.79
N PHE A 129 4.28 -3.97 -8.08
CA PHE A 129 5.23 -4.58 -9.01
C PHE A 129 6.63 -3.97 -8.89
N THR A 130 6.74 -2.77 -8.30
CA THR A 130 8.00 -2.14 -7.95
C THR A 130 8.62 -2.87 -6.76
N ASP A 131 9.84 -3.36 -6.89
CA ASP A 131 10.52 -4.19 -5.89
C ASP A 131 11.11 -3.33 -4.76
N LYS A 132 10.41 -3.25 -3.63
CA LYS A 132 10.81 -2.48 -2.44
C LYS A 132 10.84 -3.36 -1.20
N LYS A 133 11.43 -2.85 -0.11
CA LYS A 133 11.56 -3.59 1.15
C LYS A 133 10.32 -3.44 2.02
N LEU A 134 9.67 -2.28 1.96
CA LEU A 134 8.50 -1.93 2.77
C LEU A 134 7.40 -1.32 1.91
N TYR A 135 6.16 -1.76 2.16
CA TYR A 135 4.96 -1.19 1.56
C TYR A 135 4.05 -0.66 2.66
N LEU A 136 3.83 0.66 2.63
CA LEU A 136 2.88 1.38 3.45
C LEU A 136 1.62 1.62 2.60
N LEU A 137 0.52 0.95 2.94
CA LEU A 137 -0.67 0.94 2.10
C LEU A 137 -1.86 1.50 2.86
N ASP A 138 -2.23 2.75 2.56
CA ASP A 138 -3.39 3.39 3.18
C ASP A 138 -4.68 3.00 2.44
N GLU A 139 -5.55 2.25 3.11
CA GLU A 139 -6.84 1.78 2.57
C GLU A 139 -6.80 1.24 1.13
N PRO A 140 -5.90 0.29 0.82
CA PRO A 140 -5.63 -0.13 -0.55
C PRO A 140 -6.84 -0.77 -1.25
N PHE A 141 -7.82 -1.25 -0.51
CA PHE A 141 -8.97 -1.98 -1.08
C PHE A 141 -10.22 -1.12 -1.29
N ASN A 142 -10.26 0.11 -0.74
CA ASN A 142 -11.40 1.01 -0.97
C ASN A 142 -11.58 1.27 -2.47
N GLU A 143 -12.82 1.42 -2.94
CA GLU A 143 -13.21 1.65 -4.35
C GLU A 143 -12.94 0.49 -5.33
N LEU A 144 -12.24 -0.57 -4.89
CA LEU A 144 -12.08 -1.76 -5.69
C LEU A 144 -13.34 -2.63 -5.61
N ASP A 145 -13.74 -3.17 -6.76
CA ASP A 145 -14.67 -4.29 -6.79
C ASP A 145 -14.04 -5.53 -6.11
N LYS A 146 -14.90 -6.51 -5.79
CA LYS A 146 -14.50 -7.70 -5.04
C LYS A 146 -13.35 -8.45 -5.72
N GLU A 147 -13.42 -8.61 -7.04
CA GLU A 147 -12.44 -9.37 -7.82
C GLU A 147 -11.06 -8.70 -7.77
N LYS A 148 -11.00 -7.39 -8.03
CA LYS A 148 -9.76 -6.61 -7.94
C LYS A 148 -9.22 -6.56 -6.51
N ALA A 149 -10.08 -6.44 -5.51
CA ALA A 149 -9.67 -6.45 -4.10
C ALA A 149 -9.01 -7.79 -3.71
N GLU A 150 -9.61 -8.91 -4.10
CA GLU A 150 -9.05 -10.26 -3.89
C GLU A 150 -7.72 -10.43 -4.64
N TYR A 151 -7.65 -9.93 -5.87
CA TYR A 151 -6.43 -9.95 -6.67
C TYR A 151 -5.27 -9.18 -6.01
N ILE A 152 -5.52 -7.94 -5.60
CA ILE A 152 -4.53 -7.10 -4.89
C ILE A 152 -4.13 -7.76 -3.56
N ALA A 153 -5.07 -8.35 -2.82
CA ALA A 153 -4.76 -9.05 -1.58
C ALA A 153 -3.82 -10.25 -1.80
N ASN A 154 -4.00 -10.99 -2.89
CA ASN A 154 -3.12 -12.11 -3.24
C ASN A 154 -1.71 -11.63 -3.62
N LEU A 155 -1.58 -10.55 -4.40
CA LEU A 155 -0.28 -9.95 -4.68
C LEU A 155 0.45 -9.52 -3.41
N ILE A 156 -0.26 -8.90 -2.47
CA ILE A 156 0.28 -8.50 -1.18
C ILE A 156 0.77 -9.71 -0.38
N LYS A 157 0.00 -10.83 -0.36
CA LYS A 157 0.42 -12.07 0.30
C LYS A 157 1.71 -12.61 -0.31
N ASP A 158 1.82 -12.58 -1.63
CA ASP A 158 3.01 -13.10 -2.32
C ASP A 158 4.24 -12.23 -2.05
N LEU A 159 4.10 -10.90 -2.03
CA LEU A 159 5.17 -10.00 -1.59
C LEU A 159 5.60 -10.30 -0.15
N ASN A 160 4.64 -10.47 0.77
CA ASN A 160 4.97 -10.78 2.17
C ASN A 160 5.70 -12.12 2.31
N LYS A 161 5.26 -13.17 1.60
CA LYS A 161 5.95 -14.47 1.55
C LYS A 161 7.37 -14.36 0.99
N ASN A 162 7.60 -13.42 0.08
CA ASN A 162 8.92 -13.10 -0.47
C ASN A 162 9.76 -12.19 0.46
N GLY A 163 9.38 -12.07 1.74
CA GLY A 163 10.13 -11.34 2.77
C GLY A 163 9.94 -9.83 2.74
N LYS A 164 8.96 -9.32 1.98
CA LYS A 164 8.64 -7.88 1.99
C LYS A 164 7.83 -7.53 3.24
N LYS A 165 8.18 -6.42 3.88
CA LYS A 165 7.44 -5.90 5.04
C LYS A 165 6.22 -5.12 4.53
N ILE A 166 5.05 -5.44 5.06
CA ILE A 166 3.77 -4.85 4.62
C ILE A 166 3.05 -4.25 5.82
N ILE A 167 2.57 -3.01 5.68
CA ILE A 167 1.70 -2.34 6.62
C ILE A 167 0.47 -1.85 5.86
N ILE A 168 -0.71 -2.28 6.30
CA ILE A 168 -1.99 -1.93 5.66
C ILE A 168 -2.89 -1.28 6.70
N THR A 169 -3.62 -0.25 6.30
CA THR A 169 -4.70 0.34 7.10
C THR A 169 -6.06 0.01 6.47
N ASN A 170 -7.07 -0.10 7.32
CA ASN A 170 -8.47 -0.15 6.90
C ASN A 170 -9.41 0.29 8.02
N HIS A 171 -10.67 0.54 7.68
CA HIS A 171 -11.74 0.86 8.63
C HIS A 171 -12.28 -0.37 9.37
N TYR A 172 -12.31 -1.50 8.68
CA TYR A 172 -12.80 -2.78 9.18
C TYR A 172 -12.02 -3.94 8.53
N ASP A 173 -12.16 -5.12 9.12
CA ASP A 173 -11.57 -6.34 8.56
C ASP A 173 -12.40 -6.79 7.36
N LEU A 174 -11.79 -6.78 6.17
CA LEU A 174 -12.43 -7.21 4.93
C LEU A 174 -12.45 -8.73 4.74
N GLY A 175 -11.81 -9.49 5.63
CA GLY A 175 -11.69 -10.94 5.48
C GLY A 175 -10.80 -11.36 4.30
N LEU A 176 -9.95 -10.46 3.79
CA LEU A 176 -9.04 -10.72 2.67
C LEU A 176 -7.80 -11.53 3.09
N PHE A 177 -7.47 -11.53 4.39
CA PHE A 177 -6.30 -12.19 4.96
C PHE A 177 -6.72 -13.14 6.08
N GLU A 178 -6.09 -14.31 6.14
CA GLU A 178 -6.30 -15.23 7.25
C GLU A 178 -5.56 -14.71 8.50
N GLU A 179 -6.09 -14.99 9.69
CA GLU A 179 -5.48 -14.55 10.97
C GLU A 179 -4.05 -15.07 11.16
N LYS A 180 -3.70 -16.19 10.51
CA LYS A 180 -2.35 -16.75 10.55
C LYS A 180 -1.35 -15.92 9.74
N ASP A 181 -1.80 -15.20 8.72
CA ASP A 181 -0.96 -14.44 7.77
C ASP A 181 -0.81 -12.97 8.16
N MET A 182 -1.64 -12.48 9.09
CA MET A 182 -1.61 -11.09 9.56
C MET A 182 -1.36 -10.96 11.06
N LYS A 183 -0.82 -9.81 11.44
CA LYS A 183 -0.78 -9.31 12.81
C LYS A 183 -1.67 -8.08 12.89
N LYS A 184 -2.77 -8.18 13.65
CA LYS A 184 -3.66 -7.04 13.89
C LYS A 184 -3.01 -6.05 14.85
N ILE A 185 -3.03 -4.79 14.46
CA ILE A 185 -2.50 -3.65 15.20
C ILE A 185 -3.65 -2.68 15.49
N ARG A 186 -3.65 -2.09 16.69
CA ARG A 186 -4.55 -1.00 17.06
C ARG A 186 -3.78 0.28 17.35
N LEU A 187 -4.33 1.40 16.91
CA LEU A 187 -3.87 2.72 17.28
C LEU A 187 -4.70 3.21 18.48
N LEU A 188 -4.03 3.73 19.51
CA LEU A 188 -4.67 4.44 20.61
C LEU A 188 -4.35 5.93 20.50
N ASP A 189 -5.41 6.73 20.44
CA ASP A 189 -5.34 8.14 20.82
C ASP A 189 -5.62 8.24 22.31
N HIS A 190 -4.78 8.96 23.05
CA HIS A 190 -5.13 9.40 24.41
C HIS A 190 -6.13 10.55 24.32
N THR A 191 -7.37 10.26 23.93
CA THR A 191 -8.50 11.06 24.40
C THR A 191 -9.05 10.38 25.64
N VAL A 192 -8.43 10.70 26.79
CA VAL A 192 -9.14 10.75 28.08
C VAL A 192 -9.78 12.12 28.18
#